data_AF-A0A973LKL0-F1
#
_entry.id   AF-A0A973LKL0-F1
#
_cell.length_a   1.000
_cell.length_b   1.000
_cell.length_c   1.000
_cell.angle_alpha   90.00
_cell.angle_beta   90.00
_cell.angle_gamma   90.00
#
_symmetry.space_group_name_H-M   'P 1'
#
loop_
_entity.id
_entity.type
_entity.pdbx_description
1 polymer ?
#
loop_
_entity_poly.entity_id
_entity_poly.type
_entity_poly.pdbx_seq_one_letter_code
_entity_poly.pdbx_strand_id
1 'polypeptide(L)'
;MLIVLIIVVVVLAAGVAAWFLGPPAWRDSASGAFGGLGAKLGRFIESGRAPDHPAVGAGGAAATPLPPRFTDGDRAYLNGVWKHVESTFVTNPRVAVDLAHSTASGFFTAHGVEIAGLPEGADGLEEDTESLRLRLLAIKAWSDREAAR
;
A
#
# COMPACT_ATOMS: atom_id res chain seq x y z
N MET A 1 -1.90 -24.01 15.48
CA MET A 1 -3.12 -23.23 15.15
C MET A 1 -3.83 -22.67 16.38
N LEU A 2 -4.06 -23.46 17.44
CA LEU A 2 -4.71 -22.99 18.68
C LEU A 2 -4.03 -21.77 19.32
N ILE A 3 -2.69 -21.77 19.40
CA ILE A 3 -1.90 -20.68 19.99
C ILE A 3 -2.03 -19.38 19.19
N VAL A 4 -2.00 -19.47 17.85
CA VAL A 4 -2.18 -18.31 16.96
C VAL A 4 -3.58 -17.71 17.14
N LEU A 5 -4.60 -18.56 17.26
CA LEU A 5 -5.98 -18.12 17.49
C LEU A 5 -6.12 -17.38 18.84
N ILE A 6 -5.49 -17.90 19.90
CA ILE A 6 -5.49 -17.28 21.23
C ILE A 6 -4.79 -15.91 21.18
N ILE A 7 -3.65 -15.81 20.49
CA ILE A 7 -2.92 -14.55 20.35
C ILE A 7 -3.77 -13.51 19.60
N VAL A 8 -4.41 -13.90 18.50
CA VAL A 8 -5.28 -13.01 17.72
C VAL A 8 -6.45 -12.49 18.56
N VAL A 9 -7.10 -13.37 19.34
CA VAL A 9 -8.21 -12.99 20.22
C VAL A 9 -7.76 -12.03 21.32
N VAL A 10 -6.58 -12.25 21.93
CA VAL A 10 -6.02 -11.36 22.96
C VAL A 10 -5.67 -9.99 22.39
N VAL A 11 -5.09 -9.92 21.19
CA VAL A 11 -4.75 -8.65 20.52
C VAL A 11 -6.03 -7.87 20.16
N LEU A 12 -7.06 -8.55 19.64
CA LEU A 12 -8.36 -7.93 19.35
C LEU A 12 -9.03 -7.41 20.62
N ALA A 13 -9.03 -8.19 21.70
CA ALA A 13 -9.61 -7.78 22.98
C ALA A 13 -8.87 -6.57 23.58
N ALA A 14 -7.53 -6.56 23.50
CA ALA A 14 -6.72 -5.43 23.94
C ALA A 14 -6.98 -4.16 23.11
N GLY A 15 -7.15 -4.28 21.79
CA GLY A 15 -7.48 -3.17 20.91
C GLY A 15 -8.87 -2.56 21.20
N VAL A 16 -9.87 -3.41 21.45
CA VAL A 16 -11.22 -2.95 21.83
C VAL A 16 -11.21 -2.31 23.22
N ALA A 17 -10.48 -2.87 24.19
CA ALA A 17 -10.34 -2.28 25.52
C ALA A 17 -9.65 -0.92 25.45
N ALA A 18 -8.58 -0.78 24.65
CA ALA A 18 -7.88 0.48 24.45
C ALA A 18 -8.78 1.56 23.81
N TRP A 19 -9.75 1.17 22.97
CA TRP A 19 -10.72 2.08 22.37
C TRP A 19 -11.70 2.68 23.39
N PHE A 20 -12.08 1.92 24.41
CA PHE A 20 -13.06 2.35 25.43
C PHE A 20 -12.41 2.97 26.67
N LEU A 21 -11.21 2.53 27.05
CA LEU A 21 -10.52 2.95 28.28
C LEU A 21 -9.32 3.88 28.02
N GLY A 22 -8.97 4.13 26.76
CA GLY A 22 -7.85 4.98 26.39
C GLY A 22 -8.11 6.49 26.61
N PRO A 23 -7.04 7.30 26.76
CA PRO A 23 -7.16 8.75 26.92
C PRO A 23 -7.92 9.38 25.74
N PRO A 24 -8.77 10.41 25.97
CA PRO A 24 -9.58 11.02 24.89
C PRO A 24 -8.75 11.50 23.68
N ALA A 25 -7.50 11.89 23.90
CA ALA A 25 -6.55 12.29 22.85
C ALA A 25 -6.27 11.20 21.79
N TRP A 26 -6.49 9.92 22.12
CA TRP A 26 -6.33 8.80 21.18
C TRP A 26 -7.51 8.71 20.23
N ARG A 27 -8.70 9.13 20.67
CA ARG A 27 -9.93 9.22 19.86
C ARG A 27 -9.88 10.44 18.94
N ASP A 28 -9.30 11.54 19.41
CA ASP A 28 -9.13 12.77 18.61
C ASP A 28 -8.09 12.63 17.50
N SER A 29 -7.07 11.79 17.70
CA SER A 29 -6.10 11.46 16.64
C SER A 29 -6.75 10.64 15.51
N ALA A 30 -7.74 9.80 15.83
CA ALA A 30 -8.52 9.06 14.84
C ALA A 30 -9.60 9.93 14.19
N SER A 31 -10.29 10.81 14.93
CA SER A 31 -11.31 11.70 14.37
C SER A 31 -10.70 12.84 13.53
N GLY A 32 -9.48 13.29 13.83
CA GLY A 32 -8.74 14.24 13.00
C GLY A 32 -8.24 13.64 11.67
N ALA A 33 -7.80 12.38 11.68
CA ALA A 33 -7.35 11.68 10.48
C ALA A 33 -8.50 11.28 9.54
N PHE A 34 -9.68 10.92 10.07
CA PHE A 34 -10.85 10.54 9.27
C PHE A 34 -11.87 11.67 9.03
N GLY A 35 -11.90 12.71 9.87
CA GLY A 35 -12.78 13.88 9.69
C GLY A 35 -12.39 14.76 8.51
N GLY A 36 -11.11 14.77 8.12
CA GLY A 36 -10.62 15.49 6.93
C GLY A 36 -11.09 14.91 5.59
N LEU A 37 -11.46 13.62 5.54
CA LEU A 37 -12.00 12.98 4.33
C LEU A 37 -13.49 13.32 4.13
N GLY A 38 -14.27 13.40 5.21
CA GLY A 38 -15.71 13.74 5.15
C GLY A 38 -15.97 15.17 4.67
N ALA A 39 -15.14 16.14 5.09
CA ALA A 39 -15.28 17.54 4.69
C ALA A 39 -14.97 17.77 3.19
N LYS A 40 -14.07 16.97 2.60
CA LYS A 40 -13.78 17.03 1.16
C LYS A 40 -14.86 16.37 0.29
N LEU A 41 -15.51 15.32 0.80
CA LEU A 41 -16.64 14.67 0.11
C LEU A 41 -17.92 15.52 0.12
N GLY A 42 -18.23 16.21 1.23
CA GLY A 42 -19.38 17.12 1.29
C GLY A 42 -19.33 18.26 0.26
N ARG A 43 -18.13 18.82 0.03
CA ARG A 43 -17.95 19.92 -0.94
C ARG A 43 -18.08 19.49 -2.40
N PHE A 44 -17.93 18.20 -2.69
CA PHE A 44 -18.06 17.63 -4.04
C PHE A 44 -19.51 17.32 -4.41
N ILE A 45 -20.37 17.04 -3.43
CA ILE A 45 -21.79 16.75 -3.66
C ILE A 45 -22.59 18.07 -3.76
N GLU A 46 -22.20 19.10 -3.01
CA GLU A 46 -22.85 20.43 -3.05
C GLU A 46 -22.60 21.17 -4.38
N SER A 47 -21.48 20.91 -5.08
CA SER A 47 -21.14 21.56 -6.36
C SER A 47 -21.78 20.91 -7.59
N GLY A 48 -22.52 19.80 -7.42
CA GLY A 48 -23.25 19.11 -8.50
C GLY A 48 -24.58 19.76 -8.90
N ARG A 49 -25.00 20.84 -8.23
CA ARG A 49 -26.18 21.61 -8.63
C ARG A 49 -25.78 22.59 -9.72
N ALA A 50 -26.04 22.18 -10.96
CA ALA A 50 -25.81 22.95 -12.17
C ALA A 50 -26.38 24.38 -12.06
N PRO A 51 -25.62 25.43 -12.38
CA PRO A 51 -26.21 26.71 -12.72
C PRO A 51 -26.82 26.61 -14.13
N ASP A 52 -28.14 26.78 -14.21
CA ASP A 52 -28.82 27.08 -15.46
C ASP A 52 -28.28 28.40 -16.00
N HIS A 53 -27.49 28.39 -17.08
CA HIS A 53 -27.62 29.30 -18.22
C HIS A 53 -26.55 29.03 -19.32
N PRO A 54 -26.84 29.35 -20.60
CA PRO A 54 -26.21 28.70 -21.75
C PRO A 54 -25.12 29.53 -22.45
N ALA A 55 -24.39 28.78 -23.30
CA ALA A 55 -23.64 29.17 -24.49
C ALA A 55 -22.28 29.86 -24.32
N VAL A 56 -21.25 29.23 -24.88
CA VAL A 56 -20.39 29.72 -25.99
C VAL A 56 -19.01 29.06 -25.90
N GLY A 57 -18.53 28.51 -27.02
CA GLY A 57 -17.10 28.43 -27.29
C GLY A 57 -16.54 27.02 -27.49
N ALA A 58 -16.16 26.75 -28.73
CA ALA A 58 -15.39 25.59 -29.14
C ALA A 58 -14.03 25.50 -28.41
N GLY A 59 -13.60 24.29 -28.12
CA GLY A 59 -12.24 23.98 -27.68
C GLY A 59 -12.15 22.49 -27.40
N GLY A 60 -11.37 21.77 -28.21
CA GLY A 60 -11.29 20.31 -28.21
C GLY A 60 -11.20 19.74 -26.80
N ALA A 61 -11.99 18.70 -26.54
CA ALA A 61 -11.86 17.92 -25.32
C ALA A 61 -10.40 17.48 -25.20
N ALA A 62 -9.66 18.14 -24.31
CA ALA A 62 -8.37 17.66 -23.88
C ALA A 62 -8.60 16.22 -23.43
N ALA A 63 -7.89 15.27 -24.05
CA ALA A 63 -7.92 13.89 -23.62
C ALA A 63 -7.70 13.89 -22.11
N THR A 64 -8.71 13.50 -21.35
CA THR A 64 -8.59 13.42 -19.90
C THR A 64 -7.46 12.43 -19.67
N PRO A 65 -6.33 12.84 -19.07
CA PRO A 65 -5.23 11.91 -18.84
C PRO A 65 -5.79 10.74 -18.04
N LEU A 66 -5.57 9.51 -18.51
CA LEU A 66 -5.98 8.34 -17.75
C LEU A 66 -5.42 8.49 -16.33
N PRO A 67 -6.25 8.27 -15.29
CA PRO A 67 -5.75 8.29 -13.94
C PRO A 67 -4.61 7.26 -13.82
N PRO A 68 -3.48 7.63 -13.17
CA PRO A 68 -2.38 6.70 -12.98
C PRO A 68 -2.89 5.44 -12.26
N ARG A 69 -2.39 4.27 -12.68
CA ARG A 69 -2.82 2.98 -12.14
C ARG A 69 -2.55 2.86 -10.63
N PHE A 70 -1.49 3.51 -10.17
CA PHE A 70 -1.08 3.56 -8.77
C PHE A 70 -1.26 4.96 -8.19
N THR A 71 -1.86 5.02 -7.01
CA THR A 71 -2.04 6.27 -6.27
C THR A 71 -0.75 6.67 -5.56
N ASP A 72 -0.68 7.91 -5.07
CA ASP A 72 0.46 8.35 -4.26
C ASP A 72 0.52 7.64 -2.90
N GLY A 73 -0.64 7.18 -2.39
CA GLY A 73 -0.72 6.33 -1.20
C GLY A 73 -0.06 4.97 -1.43
N ASP A 74 -0.27 4.38 -2.61
CA ASP A 74 0.34 3.11 -3.01
C ASP A 74 1.86 3.23 -3.13
N ARG A 75 2.35 4.34 -3.71
CA ARG A 75 3.79 4.64 -3.77
C ARG A 75 4.39 4.80 -2.38
N ALA A 76 3.69 5.49 -1.48
CA ALA A 76 4.13 5.65 -0.09
C ALA A 76 4.18 4.31 0.65
N TYR A 77 3.20 3.44 0.43
CA TYR A 77 3.17 2.08 0.96
C TYR A 77 4.36 1.26 0.46
N LEU A 78 4.60 1.19 -0.86
CA LEU A 78 5.73 0.47 -1.44
C LEU A 78 7.07 0.99 -0.90
N ASN A 79 7.25 2.30 -0.79
CA ASN A 79 8.45 2.89 -0.18
C ASN A 79 8.63 2.50 1.29
N GLY A 80 7.54 2.42 2.06
CA GLY A 80 7.56 1.96 3.45
C GLY A 80 7.97 0.49 3.56
N VAL A 81 7.39 -0.36 2.73
CA VAL A 81 7.74 -1.78 2.64
C VAL A 81 9.21 -1.96 2.28
N TRP A 82 9.71 -1.24 1.27
CA TRP A 82 11.10 -1.38 0.84
C TRP A 82 12.10 -1.02 1.94
N LYS A 83 11.83 0.02 2.73
CA LYS A 83 12.66 0.35 3.90
C LYS A 83 12.67 -0.78 4.93
N HIS A 84 11.52 -1.41 5.16
CA HIS A 84 11.43 -2.54 6.09
C HIS A 84 12.21 -3.74 5.56
N VAL A 85 12.07 -4.07 4.28
CA VAL A 85 12.79 -5.14 3.60
C VAL A 85 14.30 -4.93 3.66
N GLU A 86 14.79 -3.72 3.39
CA GLU A 86 16.22 -3.36 3.49
C GLU A 86 16.75 -3.56 4.91
N SER A 87 16.00 -3.11 5.92
CA SER A 87 16.35 -3.33 7.32
C SER A 87 16.37 -4.82 7.68
N THR A 88 15.41 -5.60 7.18
CA THR A 88 15.35 -7.04 7.41
C THR A 88 16.52 -7.74 6.72
N PHE A 89 16.95 -7.29 5.55
CA PHE A 89 18.04 -7.94 4.81
C PHE A 89 19.35 -7.96 5.60
N VAL A 90 19.64 -6.90 6.37
CA VAL A 90 20.84 -6.84 7.23
C VAL A 90 20.84 -7.93 8.31
N THR A 91 19.67 -8.32 8.80
CA THR A 91 19.53 -9.27 9.91
C THR A 91 19.21 -10.69 9.44
N ASN A 92 18.42 -10.82 8.38
CA ASN A 92 17.99 -12.08 7.79
C ASN A 92 17.71 -11.89 6.28
N PRO A 93 18.74 -12.06 5.42
CA PRO A 93 18.65 -11.88 3.97
C PRO A 93 17.53 -12.70 3.31
N ARG A 94 17.33 -13.94 3.76
CA ARG A 94 16.32 -14.85 3.20
C ARG A 94 14.90 -14.34 3.43
N VAL A 95 14.61 -14.02 4.70
CA VAL A 95 13.30 -13.48 5.09
C VAL A 95 13.02 -12.17 4.36
N ALA A 96 14.04 -11.34 4.12
CA ALA A 96 13.86 -10.12 3.35
C ALA A 96 13.49 -10.38 1.88
N VAL A 97 14.10 -11.36 1.23
CA VAL A 97 13.77 -11.76 -0.16
C VAL A 97 12.35 -12.34 -0.23
N ASP A 98 11.98 -13.23 0.69
CA ASP A 98 10.62 -13.78 0.76
C ASP A 98 9.56 -12.71 1.02
N LEU A 99 9.86 -11.78 1.93
CA LEU A 99 9.00 -10.64 2.21
C LEU A 99 8.85 -9.73 0.99
N ALA A 100 9.95 -9.46 0.28
CA ALA A 100 9.93 -8.65 -0.94
C ALA A 100 9.08 -9.31 -2.02
N HIS A 101 9.29 -10.60 -2.29
CA HIS A 101 8.55 -11.36 -3.29
C HIS A 101 7.05 -11.41 -2.95
N SER A 102 6.71 -11.83 -1.73
CA SER A 102 5.31 -11.94 -1.30
C SER A 102 4.57 -10.60 -1.29
N THR A 103 5.24 -9.52 -0.88
CA THR A 103 4.64 -8.19 -0.90
C THR A 103 4.44 -7.69 -2.33
N ALA A 104 5.44 -7.83 -3.21
CA ALA A 104 5.31 -7.46 -4.61
C ALA A 104 4.19 -8.28 -5.28
N SER A 105 4.21 -9.60 -5.15
CA SER A 105 3.19 -10.49 -5.72
C SER A 105 1.78 -10.11 -5.25
N GLY A 106 1.58 -9.94 -3.94
CA GLY A 106 0.28 -9.61 -3.37
C GLY A 106 -0.21 -8.22 -3.77
N PHE A 107 0.65 -7.21 -3.66
CA PHE A 107 0.33 -5.82 -4.00
C PHE A 107 -0.03 -5.69 -5.48
N PHE A 108 0.84 -6.13 -6.40
CA PHE A 108 0.62 -5.96 -7.83
C PHE A 108 -0.59 -6.78 -8.32
N THR A 109 -0.78 -8.00 -7.81
CA THR A 109 -2.00 -8.79 -8.11
C THR A 109 -3.27 -8.09 -7.63
N ALA A 110 -3.26 -7.46 -6.45
CA ALA A 110 -4.41 -6.70 -5.95
C ALA A 110 -4.75 -5.49 -6.83
N HIS A 111 -3.76 -4.93 -7.53
CA HIS A 111 -3.94 -3.88 -8.54
C HIS A 111 -4.15 -4.44 -9.97
N GLY A 112 -4.42 -5.73 -10.11
CA GLY A 112 -4.73 -6.42 -11.37
C GLY A 112 -3.53 -6.54 -12.32
N VAL A 113 -2.31 -6.41 -11.82
CA VAL A 113 -1.08 -6.57 -12.60
C VAL A 113 -0.71 -8.03 -12.64
N GLU A 114 -0.40 -8.53 -13.84
CA GLU A 114 0.14 -9.87 -14.00
C GLU A 114 1.59 -9.92 -13.49
N ILE A 115 1.87 -10.83 -12.56
CA ILE A 115 3.19 -10.98 -11.93
C ILE A 115 4.17 -11.79 -12.79
N ALA A 116 3.89 -11.94 -14.09
CA ALA A 116 4.77 -12.62 -15.02
C ALA A 116 6.14 -11.93 -15.06
N GLY A 117 7.20 -12.69 -14.77
CA GLY A 117 8.57 -12.17 -14.73
C GLY A 117 8.96 -11.49 -13.42
N LEU A 118 8.11 -11.53 -12.38
CA LEU A 118 8.54 -11.25 -11.00
C LEU A 118 9.54 -12.34 -10.58
N PRO A 119 10.78 -11.99 -10.15
CA PRO A 119 11.71 -12.98 -9.64
C PRO A 119 11.16 -13.73 -8.43
N GLU A 120 11.45 -15.02 -8.32
CA GLU A 120 10.97 -15.88 -7.23
C GLU A 120 11.53 -15.46 -5.86
N GLY A 121 10.97 -16.03 -4.79
CA GLY A 121 11.44 -15.86 -3.41
C GLY A 121 12.81 -16.51 -3.17
N ALA A 122 13.18 -16.75 -1.91
CA ALA A 122 14.43 -17.46 -1.62
C ALA A 122 14.26 -18.97 -1.86
N ASP A 123 15.19 -19.59 -2.61
CA ASP A 123 15.07 -21.00 -3.02
C ASP A 123 16.06 -21.89 -2.25
N GLY A 124 15.55 -22.84 -1.46
CA GLY A 124 16.37 -23.83 -0.74
C GLY A 124 17.20 -23.24 0.42
N LEU A 125 17.68 -24.04 1.37
CA LEU A 125 18.22 -23.55 2.66
C LEU A 125 19.62 -22.90 2.61
N GLU A 126 20.42 -23.17 1.59
CA GLU A 126 21.82 -22.73 1.47
C GLU A 126 22.02 -21.83 0.25
N GLU A 127 21.43 -20.64 0.26
CA GLU A 127 21.75 -19.58 -0.71
C GLU A 127 22.76 -18.60 -0.12
N ASP A 128 23.74 -18.20 -0.94
CA ASP A 128 24.71 -17.20 -0.53
C ASP A 128 24.06 -15.81 -0.41
N THR A 129 24.56 -14.97 0.49
CA THR A 129 23.98 -13.64 0.74
C THR A 129 24.01 -12.72 -0.48
N GLU A 130 24.98 -12.86 -1.37
CA GLU A 130 25.09 -12.03 -2.58
C GLU A 130 24.05 -12.44 -3.64
N SER A 131 23.77 -13.73 -3.79
CA SER A 131 22.69 -14.24 -4.63
C SER A 131 21.33 -13.74 -4.16
N LEU A 132 21.09 -13.73 -2.85
CA LEU A 132 19.89 -13.17 -2.22
C LEU A 132 19.83 -11.65 -2.45
N ARG A 133 20.96 -10.94 -2.37
CA ARG A 133 21.04 -9.50 -2.66
C ARG A 133 20.67 -9.20 -4.11
N LEU A 134 21.24 -9.93 -5.06
CA LEU A 134 20.96 -9.77 -6.49
C LEU A 134 19.48 -10.04 -6.79
N ARG A 135 18.90 -11.07 -6.14
CA ARG A 135 17.47 -11.38 -6.27
C ARG A 135 16.60 -10.28 -5.70
N LEU A 136 16.94 -9.76 -4.52
CA LEU A 136 16.23 -8.63 -3.91
C LEU A 136 16.23 -7.41 -4.83
N LEU A 137 17.39 -7.07 -5.41
CA LEU A 137 17.53 -5.98 -6.36
C LEU A 137 16.71 -6.21 -7.63
N ALA A 138 16.63 -7.45 -8.12
CA ALA A 138 15.80 -7.79 -9.26
C ALA A 138 14.29 -7.62 -8.96
N ILE A 139 13.83 -8.07 -7.78
CA ILE A 139 12.43 -7.89 -7.34
C ILE A 139 12.11 -6.38 -7.22
N LYS A 140 13.02 -5.60 -6.63
CA LYS A 140 12.86 -4.15 -6.51
C LYS A 140 12.80 -3.47 -7.87
N ALA A 141 13.74 -3.78 -8.76
CA ALA A 141 13.76 -3.22 -10.11
C ALA A 141 12.50 -3.59 -10.91
N TRP A 142 12.00 -4.82 -10.77
CA TRP A 142 10.73 -5.21 -11.37
C TRP A 142 9.56 -4.39 -10.82
N SER A 143 9.47 -4.28 -9.50
CA SER A 143 8.42 -3.51 -8.80
C SER A 143 8.44 -2.03 -9.20
N ASP A 144 9.62 -1.42 -9.25
CA ASP A 144 9.79 0.00 -9.62
C ASP A 144 9.36 0.26 -11.07
N ARG A 145 9.69 -0.65 -12.00
CA ARG A 145 9.24 -0.55 -13.40
C ARG A 145 7.73 -0.65 -13.52
N GLU A 146 7.12 -1.57 -12.77
CA GLU A 146 5.70 -1.82 -12.88
C GLU A 146 4.88 -0.71 -12.20
N ALA A 147 5.36 -0.16 -11.08
CA ALA A 147 4.75 1.00 -10.44
C ALA A 147 4.85 2.32 -11.25
N ALA A 148 5.74 2.36 -12.25
CA ALA A 148 5.95 3.51 -13.14
C ALA A 148 5.11 3.46 -14.43
N ARG A 149 4.44 2.34 -14.72
CA ARG A 149 3.54 2.16 -15.88
C ARG A 149 2.14 2.67 -15.57
#